data_AF-A0A173S8H7-F1
#
_entry.id   AF-A0A173S8H7-F1
#
_cell.length_a   1.000
_cell.length_b   1.000
_cell.length_c   1.000
_cell.angle_alpha   90.00
_cell.angle_beta   90.00
_cell.angle_gamma   90.00
#
_symmetry.space_group_name_H-M   'P 1'
#
loop_
_entity.id
_entity.type
_entity.pdbx_description
1 polymer ?
#
loop_
_entity_poly.entity_id
_entity_poly.type
_entity_poly.pdbx_seq_one_letter_code
_entity_poly.pdbx_strand_id
1 'polypeptide(L)'
;MYATAYLDEKGIKKAGKSKEVSPEEKIATLEKKVKSLSSKKMMLYSDYKDDKLTREEYVKRSKAMVEQIDELHQEIEQLKTEIPPEDNSSSKFETQLESIINMESFDREKIQKVIKKVIINGEDNIEIVWNTDDPFFK
;
A
#
# COMPACT_ATOMS: atom_id res chain seq x y z
N MET A 1 -12.54 38.28 33.73
CA MET A 1 -13.54 38.99 32.93
C MET A 1 -12.98 39.22 31.53
N TYR A 2 -13.72 38.74 30.53
CA TYR A 2 -13.75 39.14 29.10
C TYR A 2 -12.51 38.99 28.20
N ALA A 3 -12.52 37.88 27.45
CA ALA A 3 -12.41 37.84 25.98
C ALA A 3 -12.90 36.44 25.50
N THR A 4 -14.19 36.13 25.64
CA THR A 4 -15.13 36.02 24.49
C THR A 4 -14.44 35.51 23.22
N ALA A 5 -14.46 34.21 22.95
CA ALA A 5 -15.56 33.56 22.24
C ALA A 5 -15.90 34.28 20.94
N TYR A 6 -15.09 34.09 19.90
CA TYR A 6 -15.44 34.36 18.51
C TYR A 6 -14.51 33.56 17.60
N LEU A 7 -14.85 32.31 17.32
CA LEU A 7 -14.53 31.61 16.07
C LEU A 7 -15.39 30.33 15.90
N ASP A 8 -16.61 30.31 16.44
CA ASP A 8 -17.67 29.40 16.00
C ASP A 8 -18.60 30.19 15.07
N GLU A 9 -18.25 30.26 13.77
CA GLU A 9 -19.20 30.56 12.69
C GLU A 9 -18.52 30.45 11.32
N LYS A 10 -17.93 29.29 11.03
CA LYS A 10 -17.88 28.82 9.65
C LYS A 10 -18.30 27.37 9.65
N GLY A 11 -19.54 27.16 9.22
CA GLY A 11 -20.07 25.87 8.78
C GLY A 11 -19.25 25.33 7.61
N ILE A 12 -18.03 24.88 7.91
CA ILE A 12 -17.30 23.96 7.07
C ILE A 12 -18.05 22.66 7.21
N LYS A 13 -19.09 22.52 6.38
CA LYS A 13 -19.52 21.22 5.89
C LYS A 13 -18.22 20.55 5.45
N LYS A 14 -17.72 19.62 6.27
CA LYS A 14 -16.71 18.67 5.84
C LYS A 14 -17.41 17.87 4.76
N ALA A 15 -17.38 18.42 3.54
CA ALA A 15 -17.54 17.64 2.34
C ALA A 15 -16.62 16.47 2.56
N GLY A 16 -17.21 15.28 2.74
CA GLY A 16 -16.46 14.06 2.78
C GLY A 16 -15.61 14.10 1.53
N LYS A 17 -14.32 14.38 1.70
CA LYS A 17 -13.32 13.91 0.79
C LYS A 17 -13.55 12.41 0.83
N SER A 18 -14.27 11.91 -0.16
CA SER A 18 -14.13 10.56 -0.63
C SER A 18 -12.64 10.34 -0.70
N LYS A 19 -12.07 9.79 0.38
CA LYS A 19 -10.76 9.17 0.32
C LYS A 19 -10.97 8.11 -0.73
N GLU A 20 -10.50 8.37 -1.93
CA GLU A 20 -10.17 7.32 -2.87
C GLU A 20 -9.12 6.51 -2.12
N VAL A 21 -9.63 5.53 -1.37
CA VAL A 21 -8.84 4.58 -0.60
C VAL A 21 -8.00 3.90 -1.65
N SER A 22 -6.67 4.07 -1.58
CA SER A 22 -5.81 3.46 -2.59
C SER A 22 -6.09 1.96 -2.63
N PRO A 23 -5.94 1.31 -3.78
CA PRO A 23 -6.09 -0.13 -3.87
C PRO A 23 -5.26 -0.88 -2.81
N GLU A 24 -4.08 -0.35 -2.43
CA GLU A 24 -3.27 -0.92 -1.33
C GLU A 24 -3.94 -0.76 0.04
N GLU A 25 -4.52 0.41 0.34
CA GLU A 25 -5.29 0.61 1.58
C GLU A 25 -6.51 -0.33 1.62
N LYS A 26 -7.20 -0.54 0.49
CA LYS A 26 -8.31 -1.50 0.40
C LYS A 26 -7.85 -2.92 0.69
N ILE A 27 -6.77 -3.39 0.07
CA ILE A 27 -6.18 -4.71 0.35
C ILE A 27 -5.85 -4.84 1.84
N ALA A 28 -5.19 -3.85 2.43
CA ALA A 28 -4.84 -3.87 3.85
C ALA A 28 -6.09 -3.95 4.75
N THR A 29 -7.20 -3.32 4.38
CA THR A 29 -8.46 -3.48 5.13
C THR A 29 -9.07 -4.86 4.98
N LEU A 30 -9.00 -5.47 3.79
CA LEU A 30 -9.50 -6.83 3.54
C LEU A 30 -8.65 -7.87 4.28
N GLU A 31 -7.33 -7.75 4.27
CA GLU A 31 -6.41 -8.61 5.03
C GLU A 31 -6.67 -8.52 6.55
N LYS A 32 -6.95 -7.32 7.07
CA LYS A 32 -7.37 -7.15 8.47
C LYS A 32 -8.69 -7.87 8.77
N LYS A 33 -9.66 -7.82 7.84
CA LYS A 33 -10.94 -8.56 7.98
C LYS A 33 -10.69 -10.07 7.98
N VAL A 34 -9.86 -10.59 7.07
CA VAL A 34 -9.47 -12.01 7.03
C VAL A 34 -8.86 -12.43 8.38
N LYS A 35 -7.91 -11.66 8.91
CA LYS A 35 -7.28 -11.96 10.21
C LYS A 35 -8.29 -11.95 11.37
N SER A 36 -9.24 -11.02 11.34
CA SER A 36 -10.33 -10.95 12.32
C SER A 36 -11.25 -12.17 12.24
N LEU A 37 -11.64 -12.58 11.03
CA LEU A 37 -12.47 -13.78 10.81
C LEU A 37 -11.75 -15.06 11.24
N SER A 38 -10.47 -15.20 10.92
CA SER A 38 -9.63 -16.32 11.37
C SER A 38 -9.56 -16.39 12.90
N SER A 39 -9.43 -15.23 13.57
CA SER A 39 -9.44 -15.16 15.03
C SER A 39 -10.81 -15.56 15.61
N LYS A 40 -11.91 -15.10 15.00
CA LYS A 40 -13.27 -15.50 15.40
C LYS A 40 -13.54 -16.99 15.18
N LYS A 41 -13.02 -17.58 14.10
CA LYS A 41 -13.09 -19.02 13.85
C LYS A 41 -12.34 -19.81 14.93
N MET A 42 -11.19 -19.32 15.37
CA MET A 42 -10.44 -19.90 16.49
C MET A 42 -11.28 -19.90 17.78
N MET A 43 -11.97 -18.79 18.08
CA MET A 43 -12.87 -18.68 19.23
C MET A 43 -14.08 -19.62 19.12
N LEU A 44 -14.64 -19.77 17.91
CA LEU A 44 -15.79 -20.66 17.66
C LEU A 44 -15.50 -22.11 18.07
N TYR A 45 -14.25 -22.57 17.89
CA TYR A 45 -13.84 -23.90 18.34
C TYR A 45 -13.82 -24.01 19.87
N SER A 46 -13.37 -22.95 20.57
CA SER A 46 -13.43 -22.90 22.04
C SER A 46 -14.87 -22.93 22.55
N ASP A 47 -15.77 -22.17 21.93
CA ASP A 47 -17.19 -22.15 22.33
C ASP A 47 -17.88 -23.50 22.11
N TYR A 48 -17.52 -24.22 21.04
CA TYR A 48 -17.96 -25.60 20.82
C TYR A 48 -17.43 -26.55 21.90
N LYS A 49 -16.15 -26.42 22.28
CA LYS A 49 -15.55 -27.26 23.33
C LYS A 49 -16.17 -27.00 24.72
N ASP A 50 -16.62 -25.78 24.97
CA ASP A 50 -17.28 -25.38 26.22
C ASP A 50 -18.78 -25.73 26.24
N ASP A 51 -19.28 -26.54 25.30
CA ASP A 51 -20.70 -26.91 25.14
C ASP A 51 -21.66 -25.71 25.00
N LYS A 52 -21.14 -24.52 24.63
CA LYS A 52 -21.97 -23.30 24.42
C LYS A 52 -22.71 -23.30 23.09
N LEU A 53 -22.45 -24.30 22.24
CA LEU A 53 -22.86 -24.35 20.85
C LEU A 53 -23.02 -25.81 20.42
N THR A 54 -24.10 -26.12 19.69
CA THR A 54 -24.27 -27.47 19.15
C THR A 54 -23.32 -27.72 17.97
N ARG A 55 -22.98 -28.99 17.73
CA ARG A 55 -22.12 -29.39 16.61
C ARG A 55 -22.63 -28.88 15.26
N GLU A 56 -23.95 -28.90 15.05
CA GLU A 56 -24.59 -28.47 13.82
C GLU A 56 -24.43 -26.96 13.59
N GLU A 57 -24.62 -26.17 14.64
CA GLU A 57 -24.42 -24.72 14.58
C GLU A 57 -22.94 -24.37 14.40
N TYR A 58 -22.01 -25.10 15.03
CA TYR A 58 -20.57 -24.97 14.81
C TYR A 58 -20.21 -25.19 13.34
N VAL A 59 -20.64 -26.32 12.76
CA VAL A 59 -20.33 -26.65 11.38
C VAL A 59 -20.90 -25.59 10.43
N LYS A 60 -22.14 -25.16 10.66
CA LYS A 60 -22.79 -24.13 9.83
C LYS A 60 -22.04 -22.79 9.89
N ARG A 61 -21.70 -22.32 11.10
CA ARG A 61 -20.97 -21.05 11.29
C ARG A 61 -19.54 -21.13 10.79
N SER A 62 -18.84 -22.23 11.01
CA SER A 62 -17.47 -22.44 10.52
C SER A 62 -17.44 -22.47 9.00
N LYS A 63 -18.40 -23.14 8.35
CA LYS A 63 -18.47 -23.18 6.89
C LYS A 63 -18.70 -21.79 6.30
N ALA A 64 -19.67 -21.04 6.86
CA ALA A 64 -19.93 -19.67 6.44
C ALA A 64 -18.72 -18.74 6.62
N MET A 65 -17.95 -18.88 7.71
CA MET A 65 -16.71 -18.10 7.89
C MET A 65 -15.62 -18.48 6.89
N VAL A 66 -15.50 -19.75 6.52
CA VAL A 66 -14.53 -20.19 5.51
C VAL A 66 -14.91 -19.63 4.14
N GLU A 67 -16.18 -19.73 3.76
CA GLU A 67 -16.69 -19.13 2.50
C GLU A 67 -16.40 -17.61 2.46
N GLN A 68 -16.65 -16.88 3.55
CA GLN A 68 -16.33 -15.45 3.63
C GLN A 68 -14.83 -15.15 3.53
N ILE A 69 -13.96 -16.00 4.09
CA ILE A 69 -12.51 -15.85 3.98
C ILE A 69 -12.06 -16.07 2.54
N ASP A 70 -12.61 -17.09 1.86
CA ASP A 70 -12.28 -17.41 0.48
C ASP A 70 -12.74 -16.29 -0.47
N GLU A 71 -13.95 -15.75 -0.27
CA GLU A 71 -14.45 -14.57 -1.01
C GLU A 71 -13.53 -13.36 -0.83
N LEU A 72 -13.11 -13.06 0.41
CA LEU A 72 -12.19 -11.96 0.69
C LEU A 72 -10.82 -12.18 0.05
N HIS A 73 -10.30 -13.42 0.02
CA HIS A 73 -9.05 -13.73 -0.67
C HIS A 73 -9.17 -13.51 -2.18
N GLN A 74 -10.30 -13.91 -2.78
CA GLN A 74 -10.55 -13.69 -4.20
C GLN A 74 -10.66 -12.19 -4.52
N GLU A 75 -11.30 -11.40 -3.67
CA GLU A 75 -11.38 -9.94 -3.81
C GLU A 75 -9.99 -9.30 -3.69
N ILE A 76 -9.14 -9.76 -2.76
CA ILE A 76 -7.74 -9.31 -2.65
C ILE A 76 -6.96 -9.65 -3.92
N GLU A 77 -7.12 -10.85 -4.47
CA GLU A 77 -6.43 -11.28 -5.69
C GLU A 77 -6.86 -10.42 -6.90
N GLN A 78 -8.16 -10.19 -7.05
CA GLN A 78 -8.69 -9.31 -8.10
C GLN A 78 -8.15 -7.89 -7.97
N LEU A 79 -8.17 -7.31 -6.76
CA LEU A 79 -7.60 -5.98 -6.52
C LEU A 79 -6.09 -5.96 -6.79
N LYS A 80 -5.34 -7.02 -6.48
CA LYS A 80 -3.91 -7.13 -6.84
C LYS A 80 -3.67 -7.22 -8.33
N THR A 81 -4.59 -7.80 -9.11
CA THR A 81 -4.51 -7.83 -10.57
C THR A 81 -4.97 -6.54 -11.24
N GLU A 82 -5.88 -5.80 -10.60
CA GLU A 82 -6.40 -4.52 -11.07
C GLU A 82 -5.44 -3.36 -10.75
N ILE A 83 -4.65 -3.50 -9.67
CA ILE A 83 -3.42 -2.73 -9.50
C ILE A 83 -2.48 -3.15 -10.62
N PRO A 84 -2.09 -2.23 -11.54
CA PRO A 84 -1.01 -2.51 -12.47
C PRO A 84 0.17 -3.02 -11.65
N PRO A 85 0.89 -4.09 -12.08
CA PRO A 85 2.09 -4.51 -11.37
C PRO A 85 2.91 -3.27 -11.11
N GLU A 86 3.17 -3.02 -9.82
CA GLU A 86 3.76 -1.79 -9.31
C GLU A 86 4.77 -1.28 -10.32
N ASP A 87 4.53 -0.05 -10.77
CA ASP A 87 5.20 0.63 -11.86
C ASP A 87 6.60 0.04 -12.15
N ASN A 88 6.71 -0.69 -13.26
CA ASN A 88 7.96 -1.25 -13.78
C ASN A 88 9.06 -0.16 -13.99
N SER A 89 8.81 1.10 -13.62
CA SER A 89 9.80 2.16 -13.52
C SER A 89 10.96 1.78 -12.60
N SER A 90 10.72 1.14 -11.44
CA SER A 90 11.83 0.73 -10.54
C SER A 90 12.67 -0.39 -11.18
N SER A 91 12.03 -1.41 -11.75
CA SER A 91 12.73 -2.51 -12.43
C SER A 91 13.50 -2.03 -13.68
N LYS A 92 12.94 -1.08 -14.44
CA LYS A 92 13.65 -0.45 -15.58
C LYS A 92 14.82 0.42 -15.11
N PHE A 93 14.69 1.10 -13.99
CA PHE A 93 15.76 1.92 -13.43
C PHE A 93 16.90 1.04 -12.89
N GLU A 94 16.60 -0.03 -12.16
CA GLU A 94 17.57 -0.99 -11.66
C GLU A 94 18.38 -1.62 -12.80
N THR A 95 17.71 -2.12 -13.84
CA THR A 95 18.38 -2.70 -15.02
C THR A 95 19.23 -1.68 -15.78
N GLN A 96 18.80 -0.41 -15.84
CA GLN A 96 19.61 0.67 -16.41
C GLN A 96 20.85 0.98 -15.56
N LEU A 97 20.74 0.96 -14.22
CA LEU A 97 21.88 1.15 -13.32
C LEU A 97 22.88 -0.01 -13.39
N GLU A 98 22.42 -1.26 -13.44
CA GLU A 98 23.29 -2.43 -13.63
C GLU A 98 24.13 -2.32 -14.91
N SER A 99 23.55 -1.75 -15.97
CA SER A 99 24.26 -1.51 -17.23
C SER A 99 25.34 -0.42 -17.14
N ILE A 100 25.23 0.50 -16.17
CA ILE A 100 26.21 1.55 -15.88
C ILE A 100 27.29 1.04 -14.92
N ILE A 101 26.92 0.23 -13.91
CA ILE A 101 27.86 -0.33 -12.93
C ILE A 101 28.91 -1.24 -13.61
N ASN A 102 28.48 -2.04 -14.59
CA ASN A 102 29.37 -2.96 -15.32
C ASN A 102 30.13 -2.29 -16.48
N MET A 103 30.18 -0.96 -16.51
CA MET A 103 30.74 -0.22 -17.63
C MET A 103 32.25 0.02 -17.45
N GLU A 104 33.06 -0.49 -18.37
CA GLU A 104 34.52 -0.37 -18.33
C GLU A 104 35.05 0.98 -18.87
N SER A 105 34.25 1.69 -19.68
CA SER A 105 34.60 3.00 -20.25
C SER A 105 33.41 3.97 -20.23
N PHE A 106 33.68 5.27 -20.11
CA PHE A 106 32.63 6.28 -20.01
C PHE A 106 31.76 6.35 -21.28
N ASP A 107 30.46 6.09 -21.14
CA ASP A 107 29.47 6.19 -22.20
C ASP A 107 28.46 7.31 -21.90
N ARG A 108 28.52 8.38 -22.70
CA ARG A 108 27.65 9.54 -22.56
C ARG A 108 26.18 9.19 -22.78
N GLU A 109 25.87 8.30 -23.73
CA GLU A 109 24.48 8.00 -24.09
C GLU A 109 23.77 7.22 -22.98
N LYS A 110 24.49 6.31 -22.32
CA LYS A 110 23.97 5.57 -21.16
C LYS A 110 23.72 6.48 -19.97
N ILE A 111 24.66 7.38 -19.68
CA ILE A 111 24.55 8.29 -18.54
C ILE A 111 23.41 9.30 -18.74
N GLN A 112 23.19 9.80 -19.95
CA GLN A 112 22.07 10.71 -20.26
C GLN A 112 20.69 10.07 -20.08
N LYS A 113 20.56 8.74 -20.16
CA LYS A 113 19.28 8.05 -19.92
C LYS A 113 18.87 8.08 -18.43
N VAL A 114 19.86 8.11 -17.54
CA VAL A 114 19.69 7.97 -16.09
C VAL A 114 19.77 9.33 -15.39
N ILE A 115 20.68 10.20 -15.82
CA ILE A 115 20.88 11.55 -15.27
C ILE A 115 20.17 12.59 -16.14
N LYS A 116 19.25 13.34 -15.52
CA LYS A 116 18.50 14.43 -16.16
C LYS A 116 19.33 15.71 -16.24
N LYS A 117 20.05 16.07 -15.18
CA LYS A 117 20.88 17.28 -15.13
C LYS A 117 22.00 17.12 -14.12
N VAL A 118 23.14 17.74 -14.40
CA VAL A 118 24.24 17.94 -13.45
C VAL A 118 24.40 19.44 -13.21
N ILE A 119 24.47 19.85 -11.96
CA ILE A 119 24.64 21.24 -11.53
C ILE A 119 25.97 21.31 -10.77
N ILE A 120 26.81 22.28 -11.11
CA ILE A 120 28.13 22.46 -10.49
C ILE A 120 28.10 23.76 -9.69
N ASN A 121 28.22 23.63 -8.38
CA ASN A 121 28.13 24.73 -7.41
C ASN A 121 29.52 25.03 -6.81
N GLY A 122 30.41 25.64 -7.59
CA GLY A 122 31.78 25.96 -7.18
C GLY A 122 32.80 24.89 -7.55
N GLU A 123 34.01 24.96 -6.99
CA GLU A 123 35.13 24.08 -7.37
C GLU A 123 34.90 22.60 -6.99
N ASP A 124 34.16 22.33 -5.91
CA ASP A 124 34.04 20.97 -5.35
C ASP A 124 32.60 20.45 -5.14
N ASN A 125 31.55 21.20 -5.49
CA ASN A 125 30.17 20.73 -5.29
C ASN A 125 29.49 20.37 -6.61
N ILE A 126 28.98 19.14 -6.68
CA ILE A 126 28.20 18.64 -7.82
C ILE A 126 26.87 18.12 -7.29
N GLU A 127 25.79 18.60 -7.87
CA GLU A 127 24.44 18.09 -7.66
C GLU A 127 23.98 17.33 -8.91
N ILE A 128 23.48 16.11 -8.71
CA ILE A 128 22.97 15.26 -9.77
C ILE A 128 21.45 15.17 -9.63
N VAL A 129 20.75 15.61 -10.67
CA VAL A 129 19.30 15.46 -10.82
C VAL A 129 19.04 14.23 -11.67
N TRP A 130 18.39 13.23 -11.08
CA TRP A 130 18.05 11.97 -11.73
C TRP A 130 16.81 12.13 -12.63
N ASN A 131 16.66 11.23 -13.60
CA ASN A 131 15.49 11.20 -14.49
C ASN A 131 14.29 10.47 -13.87
N THR A 132 14.53 9.70 -12.81
CA THR A 132 13.53 9.00 -12.01
C THR A 132 13.26 9.75 -10.71
N ASP A 133 12.01 9.68 -10.23
CA ASP A 133 11.65 10.18 -8.91
C ASP A 133 12.26 9.30 -7.81
N ASP A 134 12.62 9.91 -6.68
CA ASP A 134 13.24 9.22 -5.56
C ASP A 134 12.27 8.17 -4.99
N PRO A 135 12.60 6.87 -5.05
CA PRO A 135 11.71 5.82 -4.57
C PRO A 135 11.51 5.87 -3.04
N PHE A 136 12.35 6.60 -2.31
CA PHE A 136 12.30 6.75 -0.85
C PHE A 136 11.57 8.01 -0.38
N PHE A 137 11.31 8.97 -1.26
CA PHE A 137 10.50 10.16 -0.98
C PHE A 137 9.17 10.08 -1.76
N LYS A 138 8.22 9.30 -1.24
CA LYS A 138 6.79 9.38 -1.61
C LYS A 138 6.05 10.41 -0.75
#